data_AF-A0A7Z9SCN2-F1
#
_entry.id   AF-A0A7Z9SCN2-F1
#
_cell.length_a   1.000
_cell.length_b   1.000
_cell.length_c   1.000
_cell.angle_alpha   90.00
_cell.angle_beta   90.00
_cell.angle_gamma   90.00
#
_symmetry.space_group_name_H-M   'P 1'
#
loop_
_entity.id
_entity.type
_entity.pdbx_description
1 polymer ?
#
loop_
_entity_poly.entity_id
_entity_poly.type
_entity_poly.pdbx_seq_one_letter_code
_entity_poly.pdbx_strand_id
1 'polypeptide(L)'
;MVIIYFIAALFAIGNLMLVIVPRLRNDQEQEELPDVNATFFGGIIQFKNPVEYANYLFEVTKNSEETYMMFSSQLYALGHINAYKNKHLRRAIIFFGTAILSELFIIMSMAWGRAWQFLFNT
;
A
#
# COMPACT_ATOMS: atom_id res chain seq x y z
N MET A 1 16.58 -17.30 -16.61
CA MET A 1 15.26 -16.64 -16.76
C MET A 1 14.24 -17.12 -15.73
N VAL A 2 14.06 -18.43 -15.51
CA VAL A 2 13.11 -18.96 -14.51
C VAL A 2 13.37 -18.43 -13.08
N ILE A 3 14.62 -18.42 -12.62
CA ILE A 3 14.98 -17.89 -11.30
C ILE A 3 14.66 -16.38 -11.19
N ILE A 4 14.90 -15.62 -12.27
CA ILE A 4 14.63 -14.18 -12.33
C ILE A 4 13.12 -13.93 -12.23
N TYR A 5 12.31 -14.72 -12.95
CA TYR A 5 10.85 -14.69 -12.86
C TYR A 5 10.38 -14.90 -11.42
N PHE A 6 10.83 -15.97 -10.75
CA PHE A 6 10.38 -16.27 -9.38
C PHE A 6 10.78 -15.19 -8.38
N ILE A 7 12.01 -14.68 -8.47
CA ILE A 7 12.49 -13.60 -7.60
C ILE A 7 11.68 -12.33 -7.85
N ALA A 8 11.49 -11.94 -9.11
CA ALA A 8 10.72 -10.75 -9.47
C ALA A 8 9.24 -10.86 -9.02
N ALA A 9 8.61 -12.01 -9.22
CA ALA A 9 7.25 -12.27 -8.78
C ALA A 9 7.11 -12.17 -7.24
N LEU A 10 8.06 -12.74 -6.49
CA LEU A 10 8.07 -12.66 -5.03
C LEU A 10 8.19 -11.20 -4.55
N PHE A 11 9.11 -10.42 -5.14
CA PHE A 11 9.23 -9.00 -4.81
C PHE A 11 7.99 -8.19 -5.21
N ALA A 12 7.33 -8.50 -6.32
CA ALA A 12 6.08 -7.86 -6.72
C ALA A 12 4.98 -8.11 -5.68
N ILE A 13 4.77 -9.37 -5.29
CA ILE A 13 3.78 -9.77 -4.27
C ILE A 13 4.11 -9.12 -2.92
N GLY A 14 5.37 -9.16 -2.49
CA GLY A 14 5.81 -8.55 -1.24
C GLY A 14 5.54 -7.04 -1.19
N ASN A 15 5.78 -6.32 -2.30
CA ASN A 15 5.46 -4.90 -2.36
C ASN A 15 3.94 -4.63 -2.40
N LEU A 16 3.14 -5.48 -3.07
CA LEU A 16 1.67 -5.36 -3.04
C LEU A 16 1.10 -5.57 -1.64
N MET A 17 1.64 -6.52 -0.88
CA MET A 17 1.25 -6.73 0.52
C MET A 17 1.43 -5.46 1.36
N LEU A 18 2.54 -4.73 1.15
CA LEU A 18 2.81 -3.46 1.83
C LEU A 18 1.89 -2.31 1.39
N VAL A 19 1.27 -2.40 0.20
CA VAL A 19 0.25 -1.42 -0.23
C VAL A 19 -1.09 -1.66 0.47
N ILE A 20 -1.44 -2.93 0.71
CA ILE A 20 -2.72 -3.32 1.33
C ILE A 20 -2.67 -3.05 2.84
N VAL A 21 -1.62 -3.54 3.50
CA VAL A 21 -1.42 -3.37 4.95
C VAL A 21 -0.10 -2.62 5.15
N PRO A 22 -0.11 -1.29 5.06
CA PRO A 22 1.10 -0.51 5.23
C PRO A 22 1.53 -0.59 6.71
N ARG A 23 2.69 -1.18 6.96
CA ARG A 23 3.32 -1.16 8.27
C ARG A 23 4.07 0.15 8.43
N LEU A 24 3.36 1.21 8.83
CA LEU A 24 4.02 2.44 9.27
C LEU A 24 4.63 2.19 10.65
N ARG A 25 5.91 2.52 10.78
CA ARG A 25 6.63 2.46 12.06
C ARG A 25 6.34 3.79 12.77
N ASN A 26 5.88 3.72 14.03
CA ASN A 26 5.40 4.86 14.82
C ASN A 26 6.52 5.76 15.37
N ASP A 27 7.73 5.70 14.81
CA ASP A 27 8.93 6.40 15.32
C ASP A 27 9.00 7.88 14.95
N GLN A 28 7.97 8.44 14.32
CA GLN A 28 7.78 9.88 14.36
C GLN A 28 7.26 10.22 15.74
N GLU A 29 8.12 10.81 16.57
CA GLU A 29 7.79 11.48 17.82
C GLU A 29 6.44 12.19 17.63
N GLN A 30 5.38 11.57 18.16
CA GLN A 30 4.05 12.16 18.17
C GLN A 30 4.15 13.28 19.20
N GLU A 31 4.57 14.46 18.76
CA GLU A 31 4.39 15.69 19.53
C GLU A 31 2.90 15.80 19.84
N GLU A 32 2.56 15.48 21.09
CA GLU A 32 1.31 15.77 21.80
C GLU A 32 0.06 15.86 20.90
N LEU A 33 -0.20 14.82 20.11
CA LEU A 33 -1.48 14.68 19.43
C LEU A 33 -2.49 14.06 20.41
N PRO A 34 -3.76 14.51 20.39
CA PRO A 34 -4.79 13.98 21.29
C PRO A 34 -4.93 12.46 21.13
N ASP A 35 -5.00 11.77 22.27
CA ASP A 35 -4.97 10.31 22.45
C ASP A 35 -6.07 9.55 21.68
N VAL A 36 -7.09 10.27 21.19
CA VAL A 36 -8.21 9.73 20.42
C VAL A 36 -8.37 10.47 19.09
N ASN A 37 -7.85 9.91 18.01
CA ASN A 37 -8.09 10.38 16.65
C ASN A 37 -9.44 9.84 16.12
N ALA A 38 -10.53 10.39 16.65
CA ALA A 38 -11.92 9.95 16.46
C ALA A 38 -12.45 9.96 15.02
N THR A 39 -11.76 10.60 14.08
CA THR A 39 -12.21 10.81 12.68
C THR A 39 -11.50 9.92 11.66
N PHE A 40 -10.47 9.16 12.06
CA PHE A 40 -10.06 8.01 11.24
C PHE A 40 -11.20 6.99 11.22
N PHE A 41 -11.42 6.30 10.11
CA PHE A 41 -12.48 5.28 10.02
C PHE A 41 -12.41 4.25 11.17
N GLY A 42 -11.20 3.92 11.66
CA GLY A 42 -11.00 3.07 12.84
C GLY A 42 -11.28 3.72 14.21
N GLY A 43 -11.30 5.05 14.29
CA GLY A 43 -11.73 5.82 15.47
C GLY A 43 -13.25 6.02 15.50
N ILE A 44 -13.88 6.27 14.34
CA ILE A 44 -15.34 6.46 14.23
C ILE A 44 -16.09 5.19 14.69
N ILE A 45 -15.56 4.00 14.39
CA ILE A 45 -16.16 2.72 14.82
C ILE A 45 -16.10 2.48 16.35
N GLN A 46 -15.34 3.27 17.10
CA GLN A 46 -15.25 3.14 18.56
C GLN A 46 -16.46 3.79 19.26
N PHE A 47 -17.19 4.67 18.57
CA PHE A 47 -18.41 5.28 19.08
C PHE A 47 -19.57 4.29 18.97
N LYS A 48 -20.44 4.24 19.99
CA LYS A 48 -21.52 3.25 20.06
C LYS A 48 -22.63 3.55 19.07
N ASN A 49 -22.82 4.82 18.72
CA ASN A 49 -23.87 5.26 17.81
C ASN A 49 -23.50 6.59 17.12
N PRO A 50 -24.18 6.93 16.00
CA PRO A 50 -23.91 8.15 15.23
C PRO A 50 -24.16 9.45 16.01
N VAL A 51 -25.06 9.44 17.00
CA VAL A 51 -25.41 10.64 17.80
C VAL A 51 -24.27 11.00 18.74
N GLU A 52 -23.65 10.00 19.36
CA GLU A 52 -22.47 10.16 20.22
C GLU A 52 -21.29 10.76 19.45
N TYR A 53 -21.04 10.26 18.23
CA TYR A 53 -20.02 10.81 17.34
C TYR A 53 -20.32 12.26 16.93
N ALA A 54 -21.59 12.57 16.60
CA ALA A 54 -22.00 13.94 16.25
C ALA A 54 -21.81 14.92 17.42
N ASN A 55 -22.12 14.50 18.65
CA ASN A 55 -21.91 15.30 19.85
C ASN A 55 -20.42 15.54 20.12
N TYR A 56 -19.59 14.52 19.97
CA TYR A 56 -18.13 14.64 20.07
C TYR A 56 -17.58 15.64 19.04
N LEU A 57 -18.01 15.53 17.78
CA LEU A 57 -17.63 16.48 16.73
C LEU A 57 -18.08 17.90 17.06
N PHE A 58 -19.31 18.06 17.56
CA PHE A 58 -19.83 19.35 17.97
C PHE A 58 -19.03 19.97 19.12
N GLU A 59 -18.54 19.16 20.05
CA GLU A 59 -17.71 19.62 21.17
C GLU A 59 -16.32 20.05 20.72
N VAL A 60 -15.64 19.23 19.90
CA VAL A 60 -14.31 19.58 19.36
C VAL A 60 -14.38 20.79 18.42
N THR A 61 -15.49 20.95 17.67
CA THR A 61 -15.68 22.09 16.76
C THR A 61 -15.96 23.42 17.42
N LYS A 62 -16.21 23.45 18.75
CA LYS A 62 -16.33 24.71 19.49
C LYS A 62 -15.01 25.44 19.63
N ASN A 63 -13.89 24.72 19.67
CA ASN A 63 -12.56 25.30 19.70
C ASN A 63 -11.93 25.19 18.30
N SER A 64 -11.77 26.33 17.63
CA SER A 64 -11.22 26.39 16.26
C SER A 64 -9.79 25.86 16.17
N GLU A 65 -9.00 26.01 17.24
CA GLU A 65 -7.62 25.54 17.27
C GLU A 65 -7.55 24.01 17.38
N GLU A 66 -8.30 23.42 18.29
CA GLU A 66 -8.39 21.96 18.46
C GLU A 66 -8.94 21.28 17.19
N THR A 67 -9.94 21.89 16.56
CA THR A 67 -10.48 21.41 15.27
C THR A 67 -9.41 21.38 14.19
N TYR A 68 -8.63 22.46 14.10
CA TYR A 68 -7.58 22.59 13.10
C TYR A 68 -6.46 21.58 13.33
N MET A 69 -6.02 21.40 14.58
CA MET A 69 -5.00 20.41 14.97
C MET A 69 -5.46 18.97 14.74
N MET A 70 -6.72 18.67 15.08
CA MET A 70 -7.31 17.36 14.82
C MET A 70 -7.36 17.07 13.32
N PHE A 71 -7.80 18.01 12.49
CA PHE A 71 -7.89 17.80 11.04
C PHE A 71 -6.50 17.74 10.37
N SER A 72 -5.58 18.63 10.75
CA SER A 72 -4.24 18.71 10.16
C SER A 72 -3.42 17.46 10.45
N SER A 73 -3.48 16.92 11.68
CA SER A 73 -2.81 15.68 12.06
C SER A 73 -3.29 14.47 11.25
N GLN A 74 -4.58 14.41 10.92
CA GLN A 74 -5.14 13.37 10.07
C GLN A 74 -4.71 13.48 8.62
N LEU A 75 -4.81 14.69 8.05
CA LEU A 75 -4.33 14.92 6.69
C LEU A 75 -2.84 14.59 6.56
N TYR A 76 -2.05 14.94 7.58
CA TYR A 76 -0.64 14.62 7.65
C TYR A 76 -0.41 13.10 7.66
N ALA A 77 -1.07 12.38 8.56
CA ALA A 77 -0.97 10.92 8.65
C ALA A 77 -1.42 10.23 7.35
N LEU A 78 -2.54 10.68 6.76
CA LEU A 78 -3.06 10.15 5.51
C LEU A 78 -2.09 10.41 4.34
N GLY A 79 -1.47 11.60 4.32
CA GLY A 79 -0.43 11.95 3.35
C GLY A 79 0.75 10.98 3.39
N HIS A 80 1.25 10.66 4.59
CA HIS A 80 2.33 9.69 4.78
C HIS A 80 1.92 8.26 4.40
N ILE A 81 0.73 7.81 4.78
CA ILE A 81 0.19 6.51 4.37
C ILE A 81 0.11 6.41 2.85
N ASN A 82 -0.42 7.44 2.19
CA ASN A 82 -0.57 7.46 0.75
C ASN A 82 0.80 7.49 0.04
N ALA A 83 1.75 8.28 0.54
CA ALA A 83 3.12 8.31 0.03
C ALA A 83 3.79 6.93 0.14
N TYR A 84 3.62 6.24 1.28
CA TYR A 84 4.13 4.89 1.51
C TYR A 84 3.52 3.88 0.52
N LYS A 85 2.19 3.87 0.40
CA LYS A 85 1.46 3.01 -0.54
C LYS A 85 1.90 3.26 -1.97
N ASN A 86 2.02 4.52 -2.39
CA ASN A 86 2.45 4.86 -3.73
C ASN A 86 3.88 4.39 -4.03
N LYS A 87 4.81 4.53 -3.07
CA LYS A 87 6.19 4.03 -3.20
C LYS A 87 6.24 2.52 -3.43
N HIS A 88 5.49 1.75 -2.65
CA HIS A 88 5.45 0.30 -2.78
C HIS A 88 4.69 -0.16 -4.03
N LEU A 89 3.62 0.54 -4.40
CA LEU A 89 2.90 0.29 -5.65
C LEU A 89 3.81 0.47 -6.87
N ARG A 90 4.57 1.57 -6.94
CA ARG A 90 5.52 1.81 -8.05
C ARG A 90 6.57 0.71 -8.15
N ARG A 91 7.11 0.25 -7.00
CA ARG A 91 8.06 -0.87 -6.97
C ARG A 91 7.41 -2.18 -7.43
N ALA A 92 6.20 -2.48 -6.96
CA ALA A 92 5.44 -3.66 -7.37
C ALA A 92 5.24 -3.70 -8.89
N ILE A 93 4.86 -2.57 -9.51
CA ILE A 93 4.67 -2.46 -10.96
C ILE A 93 5.95 -2.81 -11.73
N ILE A 94 7.11 -2.31 -11.28
CA ILE A 94 8.40 -2.60 -11.93
C ILE A 94 8.76 -4.09 -11.85
N PHE A 95 8.62 -4.69 -10.66
CA PHE A 95 8.89 -6.11 -10.47
C PHE A 95 7.91 -6.99 -11.24
N PHE A 96 6.64 -6.61 -11.26
CA PHE A 96 5.59 -7.30 -12.02
C PHE A 96 5.87 -7.27 -13.52
N GLY A 97 6.22 -6.11 -14.08
CA GLY A 97 6.62 -6.00 -15.48
C GLY A 97 7.86 -6.85 -15.80
N THR A 98 8.84 -6.89 -14.90
CA THR A 98 10.03 -7.75 -15.04
C THR A 98 9.68 -9.24 -15.04
N ALA A 99 8.73 -9.66 -14.19
CA ALA A 99 8.24 -11.02 -14.15
C ALA A 99 7.55 -11.42 -15.46
N ILE A 100 6.63 -10.59 -15.97
CA ILE A 100 5.92 -10.83 -17.24
C ILE A 100 6.90 -10.97 -18.40
N LEU A 101 7.87 -10.06 -18.51
CA LEU A 101 8.88 -10.13 -19.57
C LEU A 101 9.70 -11.42 -19.47
N SER A 102 10.11 -11.80 -18.26
CA SER A 102 10.83 -13.05 -18.02
C SER A 102 10.01 -14.27 -18.41
N GLU A 103 8.71 -14.28 -18.11
CA GLU A 103 7.78 -15.34 -18.48
C GLU A 103 7.63 -15.47 -20.00
N LEU A 104 7.45 -14.34 -20.70
CA LEU A 104 7.42 -14.29 -22.16
C LEU A 104 8.69 -14.88 -22.79
N PHE A 105 9.87 -14.50 -22.27
CA PHE A 105 11.14 -15.05 -22.74
C PHE A 105 11.27 -16.56 -22.51
N ILE A 106 10.78 -17.07 -21.37
CA ILE A 106 10.79 -18.52 -21.08
C ILE A 106 9.91 -19.27 -22.10
N ILE A 107 8.68 -18.79 -22.34
CA ILE A 107 7.74 -19.41 -23.28
C ILE A 107 8.33 -19.38 -24.70
N MET A 108 8.87 -18.24 -25.14
CA MET A 108 9.50 -18.12 -26.46
C MET A 108 10.70 -19.07 -26.61
N SER A 109 11.56 -19.16 -25.58
CA SER A 109 12.72 -20.06 -25.60
C SER A 109 12.30 -21.53 -25.68
N MET A 110 11.27 -21.94 -24.93
CA MET A 110 10.72 -23.31 -25.02
C MET A 110 10.09 -23.60 -26.38
N ALA A 111 9.29 -22.67 -26.91
CA ALA A 111 8.65 -22.80 -28.22
C ALA A 111 9.70 -22.90 -29.33
N TRP A 112 10.73 -22.06 -29.29
CA TRP A 112 11.82 -22.10 -30.26
C TRP A 112 12.63 -23.40 -30.16
N GLY A 113 12.93 -23.87 -28.95
CA GLY A 113 13.61 -25.14 -28.74
C GLY A 113 12.86 -26.33 -29.37
N ARG A 114 11.53 -26.34 -29.26
CA ARG A 114 10.67 -27.35 -29.90
C ARG A 114 10.65 -27.21 -31.43
N ALA A 115 10.48 -25.99 -31.94
CA ALA A 115 10.44 -25.72 -33.37
C ALA A 115 11.78 -26.07 -34.06
N TRP A 116 12.90 -25.77 -33.41
CA TRP A 116 14.23 -26.09 -33.91
C TRP A 116 14.46 -27.60 -34.04
N GLN A 117 14.07 -28.37 -33.01
CA GLN A 117 14.14 -29.84 -33.05
C GLN A 117 13.30 -30.41 -34.20
N PHE A 118 12.11 -29.86 -34.43
CA PHE A 118 11.24 -30.27 -35.54
C PHE A 118 11.81 -29.93 -36.93
N LEU A 119 12.47 -28.77 -37.08
CA LEU A 119 12.97 -28.30 -38.38
C LEU A 119 14.30 -28.92 -38.81
N PHE A 120 15.17 -29.28 -37.86
CA PHE A 120 16.55 -29.67 -38.16
C PHE A 120 16.97 -31.04 -37.63
N ASN A 121 16.09 -31.72 -36.89
CA ASN A 121 16.32 -33.07 -36.39
C ASN A 121 15.20 -33.97 -36.95
N THR A 122 15.33 -34.32 -38.24
CA THR A 122 14.60 -35.45 -38.87
C THR A 122 15.55 -36.62 -39.02
#